data_AF-G5IIR3-F1
#
_entry.id   AF-G5IIR3-F1
#
_cell.length_a   1.000
_cell.length_b   1.000
_cell.length_c   1.000
_cell.angle_alpha   90.00
_cell.angle_beta   90.00
_cell.angle_gamma   90.00
#
_symmetry.space_group_name_H-M   'P 1'
#
loop_
_entity.id
_entity.type
_entity.pdbx_description
1 polymer ?
#
loop_
_entity_poly.entity_id
_entity_poly.type
_entity_poly.pdbx_seq_one_letter_code
_entity_poly.pdbx_strand_id
1 'polypeptide(L)'
;MRKIVIIAGAGISMAPPSCLPSWWEYNKKIIELIKKQALGLCPDAEHLLADIDIEKELPVQCVSDLIVHQGAGSSYFPLLELLNASQPNANHFAMAELARQGRLKAIITTNFDTLIETAFRQKGINL
;
A
#
# COMPACT_ATOMS: atom_id res chain seq x y z
N MET A 1 25.49 13.49 18.69
CA MET A 1 24.19 13.76 18.02
C MET A 1 23.23 12.60 18.27
N ARG A 2 21.93 12.86 18.47
CA ARG A 2 20.90 11.79 18.57
C ARG A 2 20.60 11.24 17.16
N LYS A 3 20.61 9.92 17.01
CA LYS A 3 20.18 9.25 15.77
C LYS A 3 18.67 8.97 15.80
N ILE A 4 18.04 8.96 14.64
CA ILE A 4 16.59 8.82 14.45
C ILE A 4 16.28 7.45 13.85
N VAL A 5 15.24 6.79 14.36
CA VAL A 5 14.61 5.62 13.72
C VAL A 5 13.28 6.09 13.16
N ILE A 6 13.00 5.75 11.89
CA ILE A 6 11.75 6.08 11.23
C ILE A 6 10.93 4.80 11.09
N ILE A 7 9.67 4.84 11.54
CA ILE A 7 8.68 3.80 11.28
C ILE A 7 7.68 4.39 10.29
N ALA A 8 7.59 3.79 9.10
CA ALA A 8 6.78 4.30 8.00
C ALA A 8 5.72 3.27 7.58
N GLY A 9 4.57 3.77 7.14
CA GLY A 9 3.57 2.99 6.43
C GLY A 9 3.16 3.72 5.15
N ALA A 10 2.09 3.25 4.49
CA ALA A 10 1.74 3.68 3.13
C ALA A 10 1.60 5.20 2.97
N GLY A 11 1.28 5.93 4.05
CA GLY A 11 1.19 7.39 4.07
C GLY A 11 2.41 8.12 3.52
N ILE A 12 3.63 7.58 3.66
CA ILE A 12 4.82 8.23 3.09
C ILE A 12 4.82 8.22 1.55
N SER A 13 4.08 7.30 0.92
CA SER A 13 4.02 7.08 -0.52
C SER A 13 2.77 7.69 -1.18
N MET A 14 1.87 8.30 -0.41
CA MET A 14 0.61 8.86 -0.94
C MET A 14 0.79 10.21 -1.65
N ALA A 15 1.78 11.01 -1.26
CA ALA A 15 2.01 12.32 -1.85
C ALA A 15 2.56 12.22 -3.29
N PRO A 16 2.28 13.19 -4.19
CA PRO A 16 2.89 13.24 -5.50
C PRO A 16 4.42 13.30 -5.46
N PRO A 17 5.14 12.69 -6.43
CA PRO A 17 4.62 12.02 -7.62
C PRO A 17 4.32 10.52 -7.45
N SER A 18 4.54 9.93 -6.27
CA SER A 18 4.33 8.48 -6.07
C SER A 18 2.84 8.10 -6.09
N CYS A 19 1.98 8.94 -5.49
CA CYS A 19 0.51 8.81 -5.56
C CYS A 19 -0.04 7.40 -5.26
N LEU A 20 0.66 6.62 -4.43
CA LEU A 20 0.23 5.26 -4.07
C LEU A 20 -0.96 5.33 -3.09
N PRO A 21 -1.93 4.41 -3.19
CA PRO A 21 -3.02 4.38 -2.22
C PRO A 21 -2.51 3.87 -0.86
N SER A 22 -3.23 4.21 0.20
CA SER A 22 -3.09 3.50 1.46
C SER A 22 -3.54 2.03 1.32
N TRP A 23 -3.09 1.18 2.24
CA TRP A 23 -3.56 -0.21 2.32
C TRP A 23 -5.09 -0.31 2.45
N TRP A 24 -5.69 0.68 3.13
CA TRP A 24 -7.14 0.77 3.28
C TRP A 24 -7.81 1.04 1.93
N GLU A 25 -7.43 2.13 1.26
CA GLU A 25 -8.00 2.54 -0.03
C GLU A 25 -7.85 1.44 -1.09
N TYR A 26 -6.70 0.76 -1.10
CA TYR A 26 -6.44 -0.38 -1.98
C TYR A 26 -7.45 -1.51 -1.79
N ASN A 27 -7.61 -2.02 -0.56
CA ASN A 27 -8.52 -3.13 -0.28
C ASN A 27 -9.98 -2.72 -0.47
N LYS A 28 -10.34 -1.49 -0.11
CA LYS A 28 -11.68 -0.94 -0.39
C LYS A 28 -11.99 -0.99 -1.87
N LYS A 29 -11.04 -0.56 -2.69
CA LYS A 29 -11.24 -0.50 -4.13
C LYS A 29 -11.43 -1.87 -4.75
N ILE A 30 -10.66 -2.86 -4.30
CA ILE A 30 -10.80 -4.24 -4.74
C ILE A 30 -12.21 -4.77 -4.43
N ILE A 31 -12.69 -4.59 -3.21
CA ILE A 31 -14.02 -5.06 -2.79
C ILE A 31 -15.13 -4.35 -3.55
N GLU A 32 -15.04 -3.03 -3.75
CA GLU A 32 -15.98 -2.27 -4.58
C GLU A 32 -16.06 -2.83 -6.01
N LEU A 33 -14.91 -3.15 -6.62
CA LEU A 33 -14.85 -3.72 -7.96
C LEU A 33 -15.44 -5.14 -8.00
N ILE A 34 -15.16 -5.97 -7.01
CA ILE A 34 -15.75 -7.31 -6.88
C ILE A 34 -17.28 -7.21 -6.78
N LYS A 35 -17.80 -6.33 -5.91
CA LYS A 35 -19.25 -6.10 -5.78
C LYS A 35 -19.87 -5.66 -7.10
N LYS A 36 -19.24 -4.72 -7.81
CA LYS A 36 -19.72 -4.23 -9.10
C LYS A 36 -19.79 -5.35 -10.14
N GLN A 37 -18.76 -6.20 -10.21
CA GLN A 37 -18.75 -7.34 -11.13
C GLN A 37 -19.80 -8.38 -10.73
N ALA A 38 -19.95 -8.67 -9.44
CA ALA A 38 -20.96 -9.59 -8.93
C ALA A 38 -22.39 -9.13 -9.26
N LEU A 39 -22.69 -7.84 -9.11
CA LEU A 39 -24.00 -7.28 -9.45
C LEU A 39 -24.32 -7.40 -10.95
N GLY A 40 -23.30 -7.23 -11.81
CA GLY A 40 -23.45 -7.44 -13.25
C GLY A 40 -23.77 -8.90 -13.63
N LEU A 41 -23.34 -9.86 -12.83
CA LEU A 41 -23.60 -11.29 -13.02
C LEU A 41 -24.91 -11.75 -12.36
N CYS A 42 -25.27 -11.15 -11.23
CA CYS A 42 -26.46 -11.49 -10.46
C CYS A 42 -27.12 -10.20 -9.91
N PRO A 43 -28.00 -9.55 -10.70
CA PRO A 43 -28.66 -8.31 -10.29
C PRO A 43 -29.49 -8.45 -9.02
N ASP A 44 -30.12 -9.62 -8.81
CA ASP A 44 -30.97 -9.88 -7.65
C ASP A 44 -30.19 -9.90 -6.32
N ALA A 45 -28.86 -10.02 -6.37
CA ALA A 45 -27.98 -10.03 -5.20
C ALA A 45 -27.66 -8.62 -4.67
N GLU A 46 -28.25 -7.54 -5.22
CA GLU A 46 -27.96 -6.16 -4.81
C GLU A 46 -28.01 -5.94 -3.30
N HIS A 47 -29.08 -6.41 -2.65
CA HIS A 47 -29.27 -6.29 -1.20
C HIS A 47 -28.18 -7.01 -0.40
N LEU A 48 -27.79 -8.23 -0.80
CA LEU A 48 -26.71 -8.98 -0.14
C LEU A 48 -25.35 -8.29 -0.30
N LEU A 49 -25.08 -7.72 -1.47
CA LEU A 49 -23.83 -7.00 -1.74
C LEU A 49 -23.75 -5.67 -0.99
N ALA A 50 -24.89 -5.00 -0.78
CA ALA A 50 -24.98 -3.77 -0.01
C ALA A 50 -24.61 -3.99 1.47
N ASP A 51 -24.98 -5.15 2.03
CA ASP A 51 -24.73 -5.50 3.43
C ASP A 51 -23.26 -5.81 3.76
N ILE A 52 -22.40 -6.06 2.75
CA ILE A 52 -20.97 -6.33 2.98
C ILE A 52 -20.25 -5.03 3.41
N ASP A 53 -20.09 -4.80 4.71
CA ASP A 53 -19.35 -3.64 5.24
C ASP A 53 -17.94 -4.03 5.71
N ILE A 54 -16.95 -3.79 4.84
CA ILE A 54 -15.53 -4.02 5.16
C ILE A 54 -14.92 -2.94 6.06
N GLU A 55 -15.64 -1.86 6.37
CA GLU A 55 -15.17 -0.86 7.34
C GLU A 55 -15.47 -1.28 8.77
N LYS A 56 -16.56 -2.02 8.99
CA LYS A 56 -17.01 -2.42 10.32
C LYS A 56 -16.80 -3.91 10.64
N GLU A 57 -16.99 -4.80 9.66
CA GLU A 57 -17.11 -6.23 9.93
C GLU A 57 -15.90 -7.05 9.50
N LEU A 58 -15.13 -6.57 8.51
CA LEU A 58 -13.94 -7.27 8.02
C LEU A 58 -12.70 -6.39 8.18
N PRO A 59 -11.76 -6.73 9.08
CA PRO A 59 -10.49 -6.02 9.15
C PRO A 59 -9.79 -6.05 7.77
N VAL A 60 -9.39 -4.90 7.24
CA VAL A 60 -8.70 -4.80 5.92
C VAL A 60 -7.42 -5.64 5.84
N GLN A 61 -6.87 -6.03 6.98
CA GLN A 61 -5.76 -6.96 7.10
C GLN A 61 -6.12 -8.38 6.63
N CYS A 62 -7.39 -8.77 6.71
CA CYS A 62 -7.90 -10.09 6.36
C CYS A 62 -8.42 -10.16 4.92
N VAL A 63 -8.63 -9.03 4.24
CA VAL A 63 -9.20 -9.00 2.88
C VAL A 63 -8.32 -9.76 1.89
N SER A 64 -7.01 -9.51 1.90
CA SER A 64 -6.07 -10.22 1.03
C SER A 64 -6.04 -11.72 1.31
N ASP A 65 -6.08 -12.10 2.59
CA ASP A 65 -6.09 -13.50 3.03
C ASP A 65 -7.36 -14.22 2.54
N LEU A 66 -8.52 -13.57 2.68
CA LEU A 66 -9.81 -14.04 2.19
C LEU A 66 -9.78 -14.26 0.67
N ILE A 67 -9.28 -13.27 -0.09
CA ILE A 67 -9.23 -13.35 -1.55
C ILE A 67 -8.28 -14.47 -1.98
N VAL A 68 -7.13 -14.62 -1.33
CA VAL A 68 -6.17 -15.68 -1.66
C VAL A 68 -6.74 -17.06 -1.32
N HIS A 69 -7.27 -17.26 -0.12
CA HIS A 69 -7.67 -18.60 0.33
C HIS A 69 -9.06 -19.05 -0.13
N GLN A 70 -9.98 -18.12 -0.38
CA GLN A 70 -11.37 -18.45 -0.71
C GLN A 70 -11.80 -18.01 -2.11
N GLY A 71 -10.96 -17.27 -2.84
CA GLY A 71 -11.31 -16.73 -4.14
C GLY A 71 -10.24 -16.96 -5.20
N ALA A 72 -9.45 -15.93 -5.44
CA ALA A 72 -8.55 -15.80 -6.58
C ALA A 72 -7.24 -16.60 -6.45
N GLY A 73 -6.91 -17.14 -5.27
CA GLY A 73 -5.64 -17.85 -5.10
C GLY A 73 -4.43 -16.97 -5.40
N SER A 74 -3.42 -17.57 -6.01
CA SER A 74 -2.21 -16.85 -6.43
C SER A 74 -2.45 -15.77 -7.49
N SER A 75 -3.61 -15.76 -8.16
CA SER A 75 -3.93 -14.71 -9.14
C SER A 75 -4.22 -13.34 -8.49
N TYR A 76 -4.29 -13.28 -7.15
CA TYR A 76 -4.32 -12.04 -6.39
C TYR A 76 -2.98 -11.27 -6.44
N PHE A 77 -1.85 -11.97 -6.34
CA PHE A 77 -0.54 -11.33 -6.13
C PHE A 77 -0.13 -10.32 -7.22
N PRO A 78 -0.43 -10.52 -8.52
CA PRO A 78 -0.19 -9.49 -9.54
C PRO A 78 -0.84 -8.14 -9.25
N LEU A 79 -1.94 -8.09 -8.48
CA LEU A 79 -2.58 -6.82 -8.10
C LEU A 79 -1.73 -6.00 -7.11
N LEU A 80 -0.76 -6.61 -6.43
CA LEU A 80 0.14 -5.89 -5.53
C LEU A 80 1.11 -4.97 -6.29
N GLU A 81 1.33 -5.19 -7.59
CA GLU A 81 2.11 -4.26 -8.43
C GLU A 81 1.47 -2.87 -8.51
N LEU A 82 0.16 -2.75 -8.26
CA LEU A 82 -0.50 -1.44 -8.16
C LEU A 82 -0.02 -0.61 -6.95
N LEU A 83 0.62 -1.26 -5.97
CA LEU A 83 1.27 -0.61 -4.83
C LEU A 83 2.74 -0.30 -5.10
N ASN A 84 3.22 -0.49 -6.33
CA ASN A 84 4.61 -0.26 -6.71
C ASN A 84 4.69 0.92 -7.69
N ALA A 85 5.13 2.08 -7.19
CA ALA A 85 5.38 3.26 -8.03
C ALA A 85 6.86 3.36 -8.40
N SER A 86 7.15 4.09 -9.48
CA SER A 86 8.53 4.28 -9.96
C SER A 86 9.20 5.57 -9.46
N GLN A 87 8.43 6.55 -8.99
CA GLN A 87 8.96 7.87 -8.61
C GLN A 87 8.81 8.15 -7.12
N PRO A 88 9.93 8.34 -6.39
CA PRO A 88 9.87 8.76 -5.00
C PRO A 88 9.35 10.19 -4.85
N ASN A 89 8.67 10.46 -3.75
CA ASN A 89 8.26 11.81 -3.35
C ASN A 89 9.19 12.44 -2.30
N ALA A 90 8.83 13.65 -1.87
CA ALA A 90 9.60 14.45 -0.91
C ALA A 90 9.88 13.72 0.42
N ASN A 91 8.98 12.84 0.89
CA ASN A 91 9.18 12.08 2.13
C ASN A 91 10.38 11.13 2.02
N HIS A 92 10.49 10.41 0.90
CA HIS A 92 11.60 9.51 0.63
C HIS A 92 12.93 10.25 0.56
N PHE A 93 12.95 11.40 -0.12
CA PHE A 93 14.15 12.24 -0.21
C PHE A 93 14.52 12.88 1.13
N ALA A 94 13.55 13.21 1.98
CA ALA A 94 13.83 13.69 3.33
C ALA A 94 14.53 12.62 4.19
N MET A 95 14.14 11.35 4.05
CA MET A 95 14.82 10.24 4.72
C MET A 95 16.25 10.05 4.20
N ALA A 96 16.45 10.12 2.88
CA ALA A 96 17.78 10.10 2.27
C ALA A 96 18.65 11.26 2.79
N GLU A 97 18.09 12.46 2.92
CA GLU A 97 18.81 13.62 3.47
C GLU A 97 19.20 13.42 4.94
N LEU A 98 18.33 12.82 5.77
CA LEU A 98 18.68 12.46 7.14
C LEU A 98 19.83 11.43 7.20
N ALA A 99 19.88 10.50 6.25
CA ALA A 99 20.99 9.55 6.12
C ALA A 99 22.28 10.26 5.74
N ARG A 100 22.24 11.17 4.75
CA ARG A 100 23.39 11.99 4.32
C ARG A 100 24.01 12.79 5.47
N GLN A 101 23.17 13.28 6.38
CA GLN A 101 23.60 14.04 7.57
C GLN A 101 24.15 13.14 8.70
N GLY A 102 24.18 11.81 8.53
CA GLY A 102 24.58 10.87 9.58
C GLY A 102 23.61 10.77 10.76
N ARG A 103 22.36 11.22 10.57
CA ARG A 103 21.33 11.31 11.62
C ARG A 103 20.35 10.14 11.58
N LEU A 104 20.23 9.44 10.46
CA LEU A 104 19.37 8.28 10.35
C LEU A 104 20.06 7.01 10.90
N LYS A 105 19.37 6.26 11.75
CA LYS A 105 19.83 4.97 12.28
C LYS A 105 19.25 3.80 11.51
N ALA A 106 17.94 3.83 11.27
CA ALA A 106 17.20 2.76 10.62
C ALA A 106 15.86 3.29 10.09
N ILE A 107 15.33 2.61 9.08
CA ILE A 107 13.96 2.75 8.61
C ILE A 107 13.30 1.38 8.75
N ILE A 108 12.09 1.36 9.29
CA ILE A 108 11.22 0.18 9.38
C ILE A 108 9.95 0.54 8.61
N THR A 109 9.61 -0.23 7.59
CA THR A 109 8.43 0.05 6.76
C THR A 109 7.63 -1.21 6.49
N THR A 110 6.31 -1.05 6.35
CA THR A 110 5.39 -2.09 5.87
C THR A 110 5.00 -1.89 4.41
N ASN A 111 5.63 -0.93 3.72
CA ASN A 111 5.32 -0.67 2.31
C ASN A 111 5.88 -1.76 1.41
N PHE A 112 5.16 -2.08 0.34
CA PHE A 112 5.60 -3.01 -0.71
C PHE A 112 6.50 -2.34 -1.77
N ASP A 113 6.38 -1.01 -1.90
CA ASP A 113 7.17 -0.23 -2.84
C ASP A 113 8.67 -0.17 -2.46
N THR A 114 9.51 0.17 -3.44
CA THR A 114 10.96 0.34 -3.25
C THR A 114 11.39 1.82 -3.35
N LEU A 115 10.50 2.76 -3.00
CA LEU A 115 10.73 4.18 -3.22
C LEU A 115 11.78 4.75 -2.25
N ILE A 116 11.92 4.17 -1.06
CA ILE A 116 12.96 4.53 -0.10
C ILE A 116 14.33 4.22 -0.68
N GLU A 117 14.52 2.98 -1.14
CA GLU A 117 15.72 2.47 -1.79
C GLU A 117 16.04 3.29 -3.04
N THR A 118 15.01 3.59 -3.83
CA THR A 118 15.16 4.41 -5.04
C THR A 118 15.62 5.82 -4.72
N ALA A 119 15.05 6.48 -3.70
CA ALA A 119 15.49 7.81 -3.27
C ALA A 119 16.93 7.82 -2.76
N PHE A 120 17.34 6.80 -2.01
CA PHE A 120 18.72 6.66 -1.53
C PHE A 120 19.69 6.50 -2.70
N ARG A 121 19.38 5.61 -3.65
CA ARG A 121 20.17 5.40 -4.87
C ARG A 121 20.30 6.69 -5.68
N GLN A 122 19.22 7.44 -5.88
CA GLN A 122 19.23 8.72 -6.61
C GLN A 122 20.05 9.81 -5.90
N LYS A 123 20.19 9.75 -4.58
CA LYS A 123 21.05 10.66 -3.80
C LYS A 123 22.49 10.17 -3.65
N GLY A 124 22.83 9.02 -4.23
CA GLY A 124 24.17 8.42 -4.11
C GLY A 124 24.48 7.95 -2.68
N ILE A 125 23.44 7.56 -1.93
CA ILE A 125 23.55 7.11 -0.55
C ILE A 125 23.36 5.60 -0.53
N ASN A 126 24.29 4.90 0.11
CA ASN A 126 24.14 3.47 0.36
C ASN A 126 23.22 3.25 1.56
N LEU A 127 22.29 2.30 1.39
CA LEU A 127 21.48 1.77 2.49
C LEU A 127 22.33 0.89 3.42
#